data_AF-A0A2M8HF74-F1
#
_entry.id   AF-A0A2M8HF74-F1
#
_cell.length_a   1.000
_cell.length_b   1.000
_cell.length_c   1.000
_cell.angle_alpha   90.00
_cell.angle_beta   90.00
_cell.angle_gamma   90.00
#
_symmetry.space_group_name_H-M   'P 1'
#
loop_
_entity.id
_entity.type
_entity.pdbx_description
1 polymer ?
#
loop_
_entity_poly.entity_id
_entity_poly.type
_entity_poly.pdbx_seq_one_letter_code
_entity_poly.pdbx_strand_id
1 'polypeptide(L)'
;MKNLSTPQVQAKVAWSDQQIAGMPMMIFLGLATCVLFSGWNGSLPLGMVGALALMFVLGTLLTEIGERITPIREYLGGGTILAIFGGAALFEYGLMPTAAGQVITGFMKEGGFLNFFIASLVTGSVFGMSGSLLKNAAMRYLPVILGGVVLALVSVGLVGTLLGYGFKNAVLLIGLPIMGGGMGAGAVPLVEILSGPLQMSSADLLSRMVPAVVIANTLAILVGTMLARLGRRYPSLTGNGKLMIKESSQSVADEEVQPPTLESLGLGLFISSSMFVLGSLLGNFIPMHPFALMILAVAIIKVSGVLPRRYEQAAADWYQFVVSNLTPSLLVGIGVAYTSIPELIGAFSVNYFIMVLTTVVGGALGAAIVGRMIGFYPIEAAITGGLCMANMGGTGDVAVLSAAQRMKLMPFAQISSRLGGAVMLILATLLISLLA
;
A
#
# COMPACT_ATOMS: atom_id res chain seq x y z
N MET A 1 -15.58 52.16 -15.57
CA MET A 1 -14.48 52.97 -14.99
C MET A 1 -13.25 52.08 -14.93
N LYS A 2 -12.11 52.57 -15.44
CA LYS A 2 -10.82 51.88 -15.49
C LYS A 2 -10.27 51.56 -14.09
N ASN A 3 -9.63 50.41 -13.94
CA ASN A 3 -8.22 50.25 -13.55
C ASN A 3 -7.88 48.75 -13.60
N LEU A 4 -7.27 48.26 -14.68
CA LEU A 4 -5.82 48.17 -14.88
C LEU A 4 -5.14 47.28 -13.82
N SER A 5 -4.95 46.02 -14.23
CA SER A 5 -3.79 45.17 -13.99
C SER A 5 -2.65 45.84 -13.21
N THR A 6 -2.58 45.55 -11.92
CA THR A 6 -1.32 45.53 -11.19
C THR A 6 -0.69 44.14 -11.38
N PRO A 7 0.56 44.05 -11.88
CA PRO A 7 1.27 42.78 -11.88
C PRO A 7 1.51 42.42 -10.41
N GLN A 8 0.97 41.28 -9.97
CA GLN A 8 1.43 40.67 -8.73
C GLN A 8 2.91 40.37 -8.91
N VAL A 9 3.75 41.27 -8.39
CA VAL A 9 5.16 41.02 -8.17
C VAL A 9 5.20 39.72 -7.35
N GLN A 10 5.69 38.64 -7.97
CA GLN A 10 6.09 37.44 -7.26
C GLN A 10 7.12 37.87 -6.23
N ALA A 11 6.67 38.08 -4.98
CA ALA A 11 7.57 38.27 -3.88
C ALA A 11 8.44 37.01 -3.81
N LYS A 12 9.74 37.17 -4.05
CA LYS A 12 10.73 36.14 -3.75
C LYS A 12 10.58 35.84 -2.26
N VAL A 13 9.94 34.71 -1.93
CA VAL A 13 9.86 34.19 -0.57
C VAL A 13 11.30 34.10 -0.06
N ALA A 14 11.61 34.84 1.01
CA ALA A 14 12.93 34.79 1.64
C ALA A 14 13.21 33.33 2.04
N TRP A 15 14.45 32.86 1.96
CA TRP A 15 14.81 31.48 2.34
C TRP A 15 14.41 31.15 3.79
N SER A 16 14.21 32.17 4.64
CA SER A 16 13.70 32.06 6.01
C SER A 16 12.23 31.64 6.14
N ASP A 17 11.41 31.89 5.11
CA ASP A 17 9.96 31.69 5.15
C ASP A 17 9.53 30.36 4.53
N GLN A 18 10.48 29.59 3.98
CA GLN A 18 10.20 28.24 3.50
C GLN A 18 10.05 27.28 4.68
N GLN A 19 8.95 26.52 4.69
CA GLN A 19 8.68 25.49 5.68
C GLN A 19 8.87 24.10 5.07
N ILE A 20 9.44 23.18 5.86
CA ILE A 20 9.56 21.76 5.55
C ILE A 20 8.97 20.99 6.74
N ALA A 21 8.01 20.09 6.47
CA ALA A 21 7.27 19.36 7.52
C ALA A 21 6.66 20.28 8.60
N GLY A 22 6.17 21.47 8.21
CA GLY A 22 5.59 22.46 9.14
C GLY A 22 6.60 23.18 10.03
N MET A 23 7.90 23.01 9.79
CA MET A 23 8.99 23.65 10.52
C MET A 23 9.75 24.64 9.61
N PRO A 24 10.24 25.78 10.14
CA PRO A 24 11.15 26.65 9.40
C PRO A 24 12.36 25.87 8.85
N MET A 25 12.66 26.04 7.56
CA MET A 25 13.64 25.24 6.82
C MET A 25 14.99 25.13 7.52
N MET A 26 15.50 26.22 8.10
CA MET A 26 16.80 26.22 8.79
C MET A 26 16.81 25.34 10.05
N ILE A 27 15.71 25.34 10.81
CA ILE A 27 15.59 24.50 12.01
C ILE A 27 15.54 23.03 11.60
N PHE A 28 14.72 22.72 10.58
CA PHE A 28 14.61 21.37 10.04
C PHE A 28 15.96 20.86 9.54
N LEU A 29 16.69 21.66 8.74
CA LEU A 29 18.00 21.27 8.22
C LEU A 29 19.05 21.07 9.32
N GLY A 30 19.03 21.87 10.38
CA GLY A 30 19.90 21.69 11.55
C GLY A 30 19.67 20.34 12.23
N LEU A 31 18.42 20.01 12.52
CA LEU A 31 18.04 18.72 13.12
C LEU A 31 18.32 17.54 12.16
N ALA A 32 17.99 17.71 10.88
CA ALA A 32 18.25 16.72 9.85
C ALA A 32 19.75 16.39 9.75
N THR A 33 20.61 17.41 9.79
CA THR A 33 22.07 17.22 9.75
C THR A 33 22.56 16.40 10.94
N CYS A 34 22.06 16.68 12.15
CA CYS A 34 22.39 15.91 13.35
C CYS A 34 22.02 14.42 13.19
N VAL A 35 20.80 14.15 12.73
CA VAL A 35 20.30 12.77 12.53
C VAL A 35 21.05 12.05 11.41
N LEU A 36 21.29 12.72 10.28
CA LEU A 36 22.02 12.14 9.14
C LEU A 36 23.47 11.83 9.52
N PHE A 37 24.14 12.75 10.23
CA PHE A 37 25.50 12.53 10.72
C PHE A 37 25.57 11.38 11.73
N SER A 38 24.60 11.29 12.64
CA SER A 38 24.46 10.17 13.59
C SER A 38 24.25 8.83 12.87
N GLY A 39 23.44 8.81 11.80
CA GLY A 39 23.29 7.66 10.92
C GLY A 39 24.59 7.28 10.19
N TRP A 40 25.37 8.27 9.77
CA TRP A 40 26.59 8.08 9.00
C TRP A 40 27.80 7.63 9.84
N ASN A 41 27.96 8.19 11.04
CA ASN A 41 29.09 7.89 11.92
C ASN A 41 28.83 6.68 12.84
N GLY A 42 27.69 6.00 12.71
CA GLY A 42 27.31 4.84 13.53
C GLY A 42 26.85 5.16 14.95
N SER A 43 26.62 6.44 15.28
CA SER A 43 26.12 6.86 16.60
C SER A 43 24.59 6.87 16.70
N LEU A 44 23.88 6.33 15.70
CA LEU A 44 22.42 6.27 15.68
C LEU A 44 21.91 5.36 16.80
N PRO A 45 21.04 5.84 17.71
CA PRO A 45 20.47 5.00 18.75
C PRO A 45 19.70 3.81 18.17
N LEU A 46 19.90 2.62 18.73
CA LEU A 46 19.14 1.44 18.34
C LEU A 46 17.66 1.57 18.75
N GLY A 47 16.78 0.87 18.03
CA GLY A 47 15.35 0.84 18.31
C GLY A 47 14.58 2.03 17.75
N MET A 48 13.39 2.27 18.31
CA MET A 48 12.39 3.18 17.75
C MET A 48 12.88 4.61 17.57
N VAL A 49 13.61 5.16 18.55
CA VAL A 49 14.00 6.58 18.55
C VAL A 49 14.91 6.90 17.38
N GLY A 50 16.01 6.16 17.21
CA GLY A 50 16.95 6.41 16.10
C GLY A 50 16.37 6.03 14.75
N ALA A 51 15.66 4.89 14.66
CA ALA A 51 15.02 4.47 13.42
C ALA A 51 14.00 5.50 12.93
N LEU A 52 13.08 5.92 13.79
CA LEU A 52 12.02 6.85 13.43
C LEU A 52 12.58 8.24 13.09
N ALA A 53 13.59 8.72 13.82
CA ALA A 53 14.24 10.00 13.53
C ALA A 53 14.88 9.99 12.12
N LEU A 54 15.66 8.95 11.80
CA LEU A 54 16.31 8.83 10.50
C LEU A 54 15.30 8.66 9.37
N MET A 55 14.31 7.79 9.57
CA MET A 55 13.22 7.60 8.61
C MET A 55 12.41 8.88 8.39
N PHE A 56 12.15 9.68 9.43
CA PHE A 56 11.43 10.95 9.32
C PHE A 56 12.21 11.97 8.51
N VAL A 57 13.51 12.12 8.76
CA VAL A 57 14.36 13.04 8.00
C VAL A 57 14.46 12.63 6.54
N LEU A 58 14.82 11.37 6.28
CA LEU A 58 14.93 10.85 4.91
C LEU A 58 13.59 10.89 4.20
N GLY A 59 12.51 10.48 4.87
CA GLY A 59 11.16 10.43 4.30
C GLY A 59 10.66 11.80 3.93
N THR A 60 10.84 12.79 4.80
CA THR A 60 10.48 14.18 4.52
C THR A 60 11.28 14.73 3.33
N LEU A 61 12.61 14.60 3.35
CA LEU A 61 13.47 15.13 2.29
C LEU A 61 13.18 14.49 0.93
N LEU A 62 13.11 13.16 0.87
CA LEU A 62 12.83 12.44 -0.38
C LEU A 62 11.41 12.71 -0.89
N THR A 63 10.43 12.84 0.02
CA THR A 63 9.06 13.16 -0.39
C THR A 63 8.99 14.57 -0.98
N GLU A 64 9.57 15.58 -0.31
CA GLU A 64 9.64 16.96 -0.79
C GLU A 64 10.34 17.07 -2.14
N ILE A 65 11.47 16.38 -2.32
CA ILE A 65 12.19 16.34 -3.59
C ILE A 65 11.31 15.70 -4.68
N GLY A 66 10.64 14.59 -4.37
CA GLY A 66 9.81 13.85 -5.32
C GLY A 66 8.59 14.66 -5.78
N GLU A 67 7.99 15.46 -4.89
CA GLU A 67 6.89 16.37 -5.22
C GLU A 67 7.35 17.60 -6.02
N ARG A 68 8.61 18.04 -5.87
CA ARG A 68 9.15 19.18 -6.63
C ARG A 68 9.56 18.80 -8.06
N ILE A 69 10.02 17.57 -8.28
CA ILE A 69 10.43 17.10 -9.60
C ILE A 69 9.20 16.72 -10.42
N THR A 70 8.77 17.60 -11.32
CA THR A 70 7.50 17.48 -12.06
C THR A 70 7.31 16.14 -12.79
N PRO A 71 8.30 15.59 -13.53
CA PRO A 71 8.16 14.26 -14.14
C PRO A 71 7.93 13.14 -13.12
N ILE A 72 8.61 13.18 -11.97
CA ILE A 72 8.47 12.16 -10.92
C ILE A 72 7.08 12.27 -10.29
N ARG A 73 6.65 13.49 -9.95
CA ARG A 73 5.31 13.76 -9.41
C ARG A 73 4.18 13.31 -10.32
N GLU A 74 4.26 13.62 -11.62
CA GLU A 74 3.16 13.39 -12.53
C GLU A 74 3.05 11.97 -13.10
N TYR A 75 4.18 11.26 -13.21
CA TYR A 75 4.24 9.97 -13.91
C TYR A 75 4.70 8.81 -13.04
N LEU A 76 5.54 9.07 -12.03
CA LEU A 76 6.13 8.00 -11.22
C LEU A 76 5.47 7.85 -9.84
N GLY A 77 4.76 8.86 -9.34
CA GLY A 77 4.11 8.80 -8.02
C GLY A 77 4.74 9.72 -6.98
N GLY A 78 5.52 10.70 -7.46
CA GLY A 78 6.02 11.83 -6.67
C GLY A 78 6.87 11.41 -5.50
N GLY A 79 6.55 11.99 -4.34
CA GLY A 79 7.27 11.71 -3.11
C GLY A 79 7.19 10.24 -2.69
N THR A 80 6.15 9.50 -3.11
CA THR A 80 5.99 8.10 -2.72
C THR A 80 7.06 7.20 -3.33
N ILE A 81 7.24 7.25 -4.65
CA ILE A 81 8.28 6.47 -5.32
C ILE A 81 9.67 6.90 -4.83
N LEU A 82 9.91 8.20 -4.67
CA LEU A 82 11.23 8.67 -4.28
C LEU A 82 11.57 8.31 -2.83
N ALA A 83 10.60 8.30 -1.92
CA ALA A 83 10.80 7.81 -0.55
C ALA A 83 11.14 6.31 -0.53
N ILE A 84 10.45 5.47 -1.31
CA ILE A 84 10.71 4.03 -1.37
C ILE A 84 12.05 3.74 -2.07
N PHE A 85 12.17 4.10 -3.35
CA PHE A 85 13.32 3.75 -4.17
C PHE A 85 14.53 4.60 -3.88
N GLY A 86 14.35 5.90 -3.61
CA GLY A 86 15.44 6.76 -3.15
C GLY A 86 15.94 6.30 -1.78
N GLY A 87 15.02 5.93 -0.86
CA GLY A 87 15.37 5.33 0.42
C GLY A 87 16.22 4.07 0.25
N ALA A 88 15.76 3.10 -0.55
CA ALA A 88 16.52 1.88 -0.83
C ALA A 88 17.89 2.16 -1.49
N ALA A 89 17.92 3.05 -2.50
CA ALA A 89 19.12 3.39 -3.25
C ALA A 89 20.20 4.05 -2.37
N LEU A 90 19.83 4.86 -1.38
CA LEU A 90 20.79 5.46 -0.45
C LEU A 90 21.63 4.41 0.29
N PHE A 91 21.02 3.29 0.68
CA PHE A 91 21.73 2.22 1.38
C PHE A 91 22.41 1.26 0.40
N GLU A 92 21.75 0.92 -0.72
CA GLU A 92 22.30 0.02 -1.73
C GLU A 92 23.62 0.55 -2.33
N TYR A 93 23.67 1.85 -2.65
CA TYR A 93 24.86 2.48 -3.24
C TYR A 93 25.86 3.00 -2.18
N GLY A 94 25.65 2.67 -0.90
CA GLY A 94 26.58 3.03 0.18
C GLY A 94 26.64 4.52 0.52
N LEU A 95 25.65 5.32 0.14
CA LEU A 95 25.53 6.73 0.55
C LEU A 95 25.19 6.83 2.05
N MET A 96 24.48 5.85 2.59
CA MET A 96 24.26 5.66 4.02
C MET A 96 24.86 4.32 4.48
N PRO A 97 25.39 4.22 5.72
CA PRO A 97 25.98 2.99 6.21
C PRO A 97 24.94 1.87 6.36
N THR A 98 25.37 0.64 6.09
CA THR A 98 24.55 -0.58 6.25
C THR A 98 24.02 -0.75 7.67
N ALA A 99 24.80 -0.36 8.69
CA ALA A 99 24.39 -0.37 10.09
C ALA A 99 23.12 0.46 10.35
N ALA A 100 23.01 1.65 9.76
CA ALA A 100 21.81 2.48 9.89
C ALA A 100 20.60 1.83 9.17
N GLY A 101 20.84 1.14 8.05
CA GLY A 101 19.81 0.36 7.35
C GLY A 101 19.29 -0.82 8.17
N GLN A 102 20.17 -1.47 8.95
CA GLN A 102 19.78 -2.53 9.89
C GLN A 102 18.92 -2.00 11.04
N VAL A 103 19.20 -0.80 11.55
CA VAL A 103 18.35 -0.14 12.58
C VAL A 103 16.93 0.09 12.05
N ILE A 104 16.81 0.62 10.82
CA ILE A 104 15.51 0.80 10.15
C ILE A 104 14.83 -0.55 9.95
N THR A 105 15.55 -1.55 9.45
CA THR A 105 15.01 -2.88 9.16
C THR A 105 14.51 -3.57 10.42
N GLY A 106 15.29 -3.52 11.51
CA GLY A 106 14.90 -4.04 12.83
C GLY A 106 13.63 -3.36 13.35
N PHE A 107 13.54 -2.04 13.29
CA PHE A 107 12.33 -1.33 13.71
C PHE A 107 11.09 -1.67 12.85
N MET A 108 11.28 -1.82 11.54
CA MET A 108 10.22 -2.14 10.58
C MET A 108 9.69 -3.58 10.72
N LYS A 109 10.58 -4.55 10.93
CA LYS A 109 10.25 -5.98 10.98
C LYS A 109 10.02 -6.48 12.41
N GLU A 110 10.98 -6.27 13.30
CA GLU A 110 10.96 -6.78 14.67
C GLU A 110 10.22 -5.82 15.62
N GLY A 111 10.49 -4.51 15.49
CA GLY A 111 9.80 -3.47 16.26
C GLY A 111 8.33 -3.30 15.91
N GLY A 112 7.85 -3.93 14.83
CA GLY A 112 6.44 -3.99 14.48
C GLY A 112 5.86 -2.66 13.96
N PHE A 113 6.68 -1.69 13.53
CA PHE A 113 6.19 -0.39 13.08
C PHE A 113 5.22 -0.48 11.89
N LEU A 114 5.50 -1.37 10.93
CA LEU A 114 4.57 -1.63 9.83
C LEU A 114 3.22 -2.14 10.35
N ASN A 115 3.25 -3.07 11.32
CA ASN A 115 2.05 -3.65 11.87
C ASN A 115 1.23 -2.61 12.63
N PHE A 116 1.91 -1.78 13.43
CA PHE A 116 1.34 -0.63 14.12
C PHE A 116 0.65 0.33 13.15
N PHE A 117 1.30 0.64 12.02
CA PHE A 117 0.73 1.52 11.01
C PHE A 117 -0.51 0.90 10.36
N ILE A 118 -0.42 -0.35 9.88
CA ILE A 118 -1.58 -1.05 9.28
C ILE A 118 -2.74 -1.14 10.28
N ALA A 119 -2.46 -1.48 11.54
CA ALA A 119 -3.46 -1.57 12.58
C ALA A 119 -4.21 -0.25 12.79
N SER A 120 -3.46 0.86 12.83
CA SER A 120 -4.00 2.22 12.93
C SER A 120 -4.88 2.56 11.73
N LEU A 121 -4.42 2.24 10.53
CA LEU A 121 -5.14 2.55 9.31
C LEU A 121 -6.44 1.76 9.18
N VAL A 122 -6.37 0.43 9.30
CA VAL A 122 -7.55 -0.44 9.17
C VAL A 122 -8.60 -0.07 10.19
N THR A 123 -8.22 0.05 11.47
CA THR A 123 -9.16 0.32 12.55
C THR A 123 -9.86 1.66 12.35
N GLY A 124 -9.08 2.73 12.14
CA GLY A 124 -9.65 4.07 12.03
C GLY A 124 -10.44 4.30 10.75
N SER A 125 -9.99 3.77 9.61
CA SER A 125 -10.73 3.93 8.35
C SER A 125 -12.02 3.10 8.31
N VAL A 126 -12.08 1.90 8.91
CA VAL A 126 -13.33 1.14 9.02
C VAL A 126 -14.32 1.79 9.98
N PHE A 127 -13.86 2.19 11.18
CA PHE A 127 -14.73 2.85 12.15
C PHE A 127 -15.20 4.24 11.69
N GLY A 128 -14.38 4.93 10.90
CA GLY A 128 -14.73 6.21 10.28
C GLY A 128 -15.85 6.12 9.22
N MET A 129 -16.10 4.95 8.64
CA MET A 129 -17.16 4.72 7.64
C MET A 129 -18.53 4.46 8.29
N SER A 130 -19.62 4.49 7.52
CA SER A 130 -20.93 4.05 8.03
C SER A 130 -21.08 2.53 7.98
N GLY A 131 -21.80 1.94 8.94
CA GLY A 131 -21.98 0.49 9.01
C GLY A 131 -22.77 -0.10 7.82
N SER A 132 -23.72 0.67 7.27
CA SER A 132 -24.47 0.30 6.07
C SER A 132 -23.60 0.29 4.81
N LEU A 133 -22.70 1.26 4.68
CA LEU A 133 -21.70 1.31 3.61
C LEU A 133 -20.78 0.09 3.64
N LEU A 134 -20.33 -0.30 4.83
CA LEU A 134 -19.46 -1.46 5.03
C LEU A 134 -20.15 -2.77 4.62
N LYS A 135 -21.38 -3.02 5.09
CA LYS A 135 -22.16 -4.22 4.72
C LYS A 135 -22.35 -4.34 3.21
N ASN A 136 -22.75 -3.24 2.58
CA ASN A 136 -23.02 -3.19 1.15
C ASN A 136 -21.74 -3.37 0.31
N ALA A 137 -20.63 -2.77 0.74
CA ALA A 137 -19.36 -2.88 0.02
C ALA A 137 -18.74 -4.27 0.15
N ALA A 138 -18.68 -4.85 1.36
CA ALA A 138 -18.00 -6.13 1.60
C ALA A 138 -18.55 -7.29 0.74
N MET A 139 -19.87 -7.43 0.64
CA MET A 139 -20.51 -8.48 -0.17
C MET A 139 -20.26 -8.32 -1.68
N ARG A 140 -20.13 -7.07 -2.13
CA ARG A 140 -19.93 -6.71 -3.55
C ARG A 140 -18.47 -6.70 -3.96
N TYR A 141 -17.55 -6.72 -3.00
CA TYR A 141 -16.13 -6.55 -3.23
C TYR A 141 -15.43 -7.83 -3.71
N LEU A 142 -15.85 -9.00 -3.23
CA LEU A 142 -15.23 -10.27 -3.62
C LEU A 142 -15.32 -10.55 -5.14
N PRO A 143 -16.47 -10.35 -5.83
CA PRO A 143 -16.52 -10.46 -7.29
C PRO A 143 -15.55 -9.54 -8.02
N VAL A 144 -15.25 -8.35 -7.48
CA VAL A 144 -14.31 -7.39 -8.08
C VAL A 144 -12.88 -7.93 -8.03
N ILE A 145 -12.47 -8.49 -6.88
CA ILE A 145 -11.18 -9.18 -6.74
C ILE A 145 -11.09 -10.32 -7.75
N LEU A 146 -12.10 -11.20 -7.79
CA LEU A 146 -12.12 -12.35 -8.70
C LEU A 146 -12.08 -11.92 -10.17
N GLY A 147 -12.80 -10.85 -10.54
CA GLY A 147 -12.74 -10.26 -11.88
C GLY A 147 -11.34 -9.79 -12.27
N GLY A 148 -10.64 -9.14 -11.35
CA GLY A 148 -9.24 -8.75 -11.51
C GLY A 148 -8.34 -9.97 -11.69
N VAL A 149 -8.43 -10.95 -10.78
CA VAL A 149 -7.65 -12.20 -10.84
C VAL A 149 -7.83 -12.92 -12.16
N VAL A 150 -9.07 -13.17 -12.58
CA VAL A 150 -9.36 -13.93 -13.80
C VAL A 150 -8.76 -13.24 -15.02
N LEU A 151 -8.96 -11.92 -15.16
CA LEU A 151 -8.41 -11.21 -16.31
C LEU A 151 -6.88 -11.15 -16.27
N ALA A 152 -6.27 -11.00 -15.08
CA ALA A 152 -4.82 -11.04 -14.91
C ALA A 152 -4.22 -12.39 -15.36
N LEU A 153 -4.76 -13.51 -14.86
CA LEU A 153 -4.27 -14.86 -15.15
C LEU A 153 -4.46 -15.24 -16.62
N VAL A 154 -5.63 -14.95 -17.20
CA VAL A 154 -5.88 -15.22 -18.63
C VAL A 154 -4.96 -14.39 -19.51
N SER A 155 -4.80 -13.10 -19.21
CA SER A 155 -3.97 -12.20 -20.02
C SER A 155 -2.50 -12.61 -19.99
N VAL A 156 -1.94 -12.90 -18.81
CA VAL A 156 -0.54 -13.33 -18.71
C VAL A 156 -0.31 -14.71 -19.32
N GLY A 157 -1.28 -15.63 -19.23
CA GLY A 157 -1.19 -16.94 -19.88
C GLY A 157 -1.12 -16.82 -21.42
N LEU A 158 -1.97 -15.96 -22.00
CA LEU A 158 -1.98 -15.70 -23.45
C LEU A 158 -0.66 -15.04 -23.90
N VAL A 159 -0.23 -13.97 -23.22
CA VAL A 159 1.04 -13.29 -23.53
C VAL A 159 2.24 -14.21 -23.33
N GLY A 160 2.24 -15.02 -22.28
CA GLY A 160 3.29 -16.01 -22.02
C GLY A 160 3.39 -17.06 -23.12
N THR A 161 2.27 -17.46 -23.71
CA THR A 161 2.26 -18.35 -24.89
C THR A 161 2.87 -17.68 -26.10
N LEU A 162 2.49 -16.43 -26.39
CA LEU A 162 3.02 -15.66 -27.52
C LEU A 162 4.53 -15.41 -27.41
N LEU A 163 5.05 -15.23 -26.19
CA LEU A 163 6.47 -14.99 -25.92
C LEU A 163 7.28 -16.29 -25.75
N GLY A 164 6.66 -17.47 -25.91
CA GLY A 164 7.33 -18.76 -25.78
C GLY A 164 7.65 -19.20 -24.34
N TYR A 165 7.14 -18.50 -23.31
CA TYR A 165 7.25 -18.91 -21.91
C TYR A 165 6.25 -20.03 -21.54
N GLY A 166 5.13 -20.08 -22.28
CA GLY A 166 4.05 -21.05 -22.13
C GLY A 166 2.96 -20.62 -21.15
N PHE A 167 1.71 -20.96 -21.45
CA PHE A 167 0.53 -20.58 -20.66
C PHE A 167 0.66 -21.02 -19.19
N LYS A 168 0.95 -22.30 -18.96
CA LYS A 168 1.05 -22.89 -17.61
C LYS A 168 2.11 -22.20 -16.76
N ASN A 169 3.33 -22.03 -17.30
CA ASN A 169 4.41 -21.37 -16.58
C ASN A 169 4.08 -19.91 -16.28
N ALA A 170 3.51 -19.17 -17.25
CA ALA A 170 3.14 -17.78 -17.07
C ALA A 170 2.08 -17.60 -15.96
N VAL A 171 1.06 -18.46 -15.94
CA VAL A 171 0.03 -18.43 -14.90
C VAL A 171 0.60 -18.82 -13.55
N LEU A 172 1.32 -19.94 -13.44
CA LEU A 172 1.74 -20.51 -12.16
C LEU A 172 2.95 -19.79 -11.54
N LEU A 173 3.89 -19.29 -12.34
CA LEU A 173 5.14 -18.71 -11.86
C LEU A 173 5.16 -17.17 -11.86
N ILE A 174 4.21 -16.53 -12.55
CA ILE A 174 4.12 -15.06 -12.62
C ILE A 174 2.74 -14.59 -12.15
N GLY A 175 1.67 -15.02 -12.80
CA GLY A 175 0.31 -14.56 -12.50
C GLY A 175 -0.14 -14.82 -11.06
N LEU A 176 -0.04 -16.08 -10.60
CA LEU A 176 -0.43 -16.50 -9.26
C LEU A 176 0.38 -15.80 -8.15
N PRO A 177 1.73 -15.78 -8.19
CA PRO A 177 2.52 -15.07 -7.19
C PRO A 177 2.19 -13.58 -7.09
N ILE A 178 2.02 -12.91 -8.24
CA ILE A 178 1.71 -11.48 -8.28
C ILE A 178 0.36 -11.20 -7.62
N MET A 179 -0.68 -11.99 -7.94
CA MET A 179 -2.02 -11.79 -7.37
C MET A 179 -2.19 -12.41 -5.98
N GLY A 180 -1.19 -13.15 -5.46
CA GLY A 180 -1.31 -14.03 -4.30
C GLY A 180 -1.36 -13.35 -2.92
N GLY A 181 -1.37 -12.01 -2.84
CA GLY A 181 -1.37 -11.30 -1.55
C GLY A 181 0.03 -10.98 -1.00
N GLY A 182 1.02 -10.86 -1.90
CA GLY A 182 2.38 -10.41 -1.57
C GLY A 182 3.33 -11.52 -1.15
N MET A 183 4.50 -11.12 -0.61
CA MET A 183 5.62 -12.03 -0.38
C MET A 183 5.38 -13.04 0.75
N GLY A 184 5.00 -12.57 1.95
CA GLY A 184 4.89 -13.42 3.14
C GLY A 184 3.59 -14.22 3.24
N ALA A 185 2.48 -13.71 2.70
CA ALA A 185 1.18 -14.37 2.75
C ALA A 185 0.80 -15.08 1.44
N GLY A 186 1.52 -14.79 0.34
CA GLY A 186 1.25 -15.32 -0.99
C GLY A 186 2.39 -16.16 -1.52
N ALA A 187 3.49 -15.51 -1.93
CA ALA A 187 4.58 -16.18 -2.64
C ALA A 187 5.18 -17.36 -1.87
N VAL A 188 5.47 -17.20 -0.57
CA VAL A 188 6.06 -18.27 0.25
C VAL A 188 5.11 -19.49 0.37
N PRO A 189 3.85 -19.36 0.81
CA PRO A 189 2.90 -20.49 0.79
C PRO A 189 2.66 -21.09 -0.61
N LEU A 190 2.64 -20.26 -1.66
CA LEU A 190 2.50 -20.75 -3.04
C LEU A 190 3.64 -21.67 -3.45
N VAL A 191 4.88 -21.39 -3.02
CA VAL A 191 6.03 -22.27 -3.28
C VAL A 191 5.81 -23.64 -2.67
N GLU A 192 5.29 -23.72 -1.44
CA GLU A 192 4.99 -25.00 -0.79
C GLU A 192 3.96 -25.80 -1.59
N ILE A 193 2.89 -25.13 -2.04
CA ILE A 193 1.81 -25.74 -2.84
C ILE A 193 2.32 -26.21 -4.22
N LEU A 194 3.24 -25.46 -4.84
CA LEU A 194 3.68 -25.69 -6.22
C LEU A 194 4.90 -26.59 -6.36
N SER A 195 5.75 -26.71 -5.32
CA SER A 195 7.02 -27.45 -5.36
C SER A 195 6.86 -28.92 -5.80
N GLY A 196 5.95 -29.65 -5.16
CA GLY A 196 5.66 -31.05 -5.49
C GLY A 196 5.10 -31.21 -6.91
N PRO A 197 3.98 -30.55 -7.26
CA PRO A 197 3.36 -30.67 -8.58
C PRO A 197 4.24 -30.22 -9.75
N LEU A 198 5.12 -29.23 -9.56
CA LEU A 198 6.04 -28.75 -10.60
C LEU A 198 7.38 -29.50 -10.63
N GLN A 199 7.65 -30.39 -9.66
CA GLN A 199 8.94 -31.05 -9.49
C GLN A 199 10.12 -30.06 -9.46
N MET A 200 9.89 -28.88 -8.89
CA MET A 200 10.89 -27.83 -8.74
C MET A 200 11.27 -27.67 -7.27
N SER A 201 12.54 -27.37 -7.00
CA SER A 201 12.94 -27.07 -5.63
C SER A 201 12.29 -25.77 -5.15
N SER A 202 12.05 -25.65 -3.83
CA SER A 202 11.51 -24.41 -3.26
C SER A 202 12.41 -23.21 -3.53
N ALA A 203 13.73 -23.41 -3.60
CA ALA A 203 14.71 -22.37 -3.94
C ALA A 203 14.53 -21.89 -5.39
N ASP A 204 14.32 -22.81 -6.34
CA ASP A 204 14.08 -22.47 -7.74
C ASP A 204 12.77 -21.70 -7.92
N LEU A 205 11.71 -22.08 -7.20
CA LEU A 205 10.45 -21.36 -7.25
C LEU A 205 10.56 -19.97 -6.61
N LEU A 206 11.19 -19.85 -5.44
CA LEU A 206 11.42 -18.56 -4.78
C LEU A 206 12.22 -17.60 -5.66
N SER A 207 13.30 -18.08 -6.29
CA SER A 207 14.14 -17.26 -7.18
C SER A 207 13.40 -16.73 -8.41
N ARG A 208 12.28 -17.35 -8.80
CA ARG A 208 11.42 -16.91 -9.92
C ARG A 208 10.23 -16.06 -9.47
N MET A 209 9.63 -16.40 -8.34
CA MET A 209 8.40 -15.77 -7.85
C MET A 209 8.68 -14.47 -7.09
N VAL A 210 9.74 -14.43 -6.29
CA VAL A 210 10.08 -13.25 -5.49
C VAL A 210 10.31 -12.03 -6.38
N PRO A 211 11.14 -12.10 -7.44
CA PRO A 211 11.31 -10.93 -8.30
C PRO A 211 10.04 -10.52 -9.04
N ALA A 212 9.14 -11.46 -9.37
CA ALA A 212 7.85 -11.16 -10.01
C ALA A 212 7.04 -10.21 -9.14
N VAL A 213 6.95 -10.52 -7.84
CA VAL A 213 6.18 -9.75 -6.87
C VAL A 213 6.80 -8.36 -6.65
N VAL A 214 8.14 -8.27 -6.60
CA VAL A 214 8.82 -6.97 -6.40
C VAL A 214 8.67 -6.06 -7.62
N ILE A 215 8.81 -6.59 -8.83
CA ILE A 215 8.58 -5.83 -10.07
C ILE A 215 7.10 -5.44 -10.18
N ALA A 216 6.18 -6.37 -9.90
CA ALA A 216 4.75 -6.10 -9.93
C ALA A 216 4.34 -5.01 -8.94
N ASN A 217 4.89 -5.03 -7.73
CA ASN A 217 4.67 -3.97 -6.74
C ASN A 217 5.10 -2.60 -7.28
N THR A 218 6.26 -2.53 -7.92
CA THR A 218 6.76 -1.30 -8.56
C THR A 218 5.80 -0.82 -9.65
N LEU A 219 5.40 -1.72 -10.54
CA LEU A 219 4.46 -1.41 -11.62
C LEU A 219 3.08 -1.04 -11.09
N ALA A 220 2.61 -1.67 -10.02
CA ALA A 220 1.33 -1.34 -9.39
C ALA A 220 1.33 0.08 -8.82
N ILE A 221 2.44 0.54 -8.23
CA ILE A 221 2.60 1.94 -7.79
C ILE A 221 2.48 2.89 -8.99
N LEU A 222 3.22 2.61 -10.08
CA LEU A 222 3.21 3.44 -11.29
C LEU A 222 1.83 3.49 -11.94
N VAL A 223 1.19 2.33 -12.13
CA VAL A 223 -0.16 2.24 -12.70
C VAL A 223 -1.18 2.93 -11.78
N GLY A 224 -1.02 2.83 -10.46
CA GLY A 224 -1.85 3.54 -9.47
C GLY A 224 -1.76 5.06 -9.63
N THR A 225 -0.55 5.60 -9.83
CA THR A 225 -0.36 7.03 -10.13
C THR A 225 -1.00 7.42 -11.47
N MET A 226 -0.83 6.60 -12.50
CA MET A 226 -1.45 6.85 -13.81
C MET A 226 -2.98 6.85 -13.73
N LEU A 227 -3.57 5.91 -12.99
CA LEU A 227 -5.02 5.87 -12.73
C LEU A 227 -5.49 7.08 -11.92
N ALA A 228 -4.71 7.54 -10.94
CA ALA A 228 -5.03 8.75 -10.20
C ALA A 228 -5.06 9.98 -11.11
N ARG A 229 -4.08 10.10 -12.01
CA ARG A 229 -4.05 11.15 -13.03
C ARG A 229 -5.23 11.04 -14.00
N LEU A 230 -5.56 9.82 -14.43
CA LEU A 230 -6.71 9.55 -15.30
C LEU A 230 -8.02 10.02 -14.64
N GLY A 231 -8.20 9.76 -13.34
CA GLY A 231 -9.36 10.19 -12.58
C GLY A 231 -9.49 11.72 -12.46
N ARG A 232 -8.36 12.42 -12.32
CA ARG A 232 -8.36 13.90 -12.36
C ARG A 232 -8.80 14.45 -13.72
N ARG A 233 -8.45 13.76 -14.82
CA ARG A 233 -8.84 14.15 -16.19
C ARG A 233 -10.28 13.75 -16.51
N TYR A 234 -10.75 12.62 -15.99
CA TYR A 234 -12.10 12.11 -16.22
C TYR A 234 -12.81 11.83 -14.87
N PRO A 235 -13.42 12.88 -14.27
CA PRO A 235 -14.06 12.76 -12.96
C PRO A 235 -15.19 11.71 -12.90
N SER A 236 -15.81 11.38 -14.04
CA SER A 236 -16.85 10.34 -14.12
C SER A 236 -16.36 8.93 -13.81
N LEU A 237 -15.04 8.70 -13.83
CA LEU A 237 -14.43 7.39 -13.59
C LEU A 237 -13.95 7.20 -12.14
N THR A 238 -13.96 8.26 -11.33
CA THR A 238 -13.39 8.25 -9.97
C THR A 238 -14.36 8.79 -8.93
N GLY A 239 -14.35 8.15 -7.76
CA GLY A 239 -15.02 8.64 -6.55
C GLY A 239 -14.13 9.49 -5.66
N ASN A 240 -12.90 9.82 -6.09
CA ASN A 240 -11.90 10.55 -5.31
C ASN A 240 -11.71 9.98 -3.89
N GLY A 241 -11.56 8.65 -3.80
CA GLY A 241 -11.43 7.93 -2.54
C GLY A 241 -12.73 7.36 -1.97
N LYS A 242 -13.87 7.54 -2.67
CA LYS A 242 -15.10 6.77 -2.44
C LYS A 242 -15.17 5.58 -3.41
N LEU A 243 -15.41 4.38 -2.89
CA LEU A 243 -15.48 3.17 -3.73
C LEU A 243 -16.84 3.03 -4.44
N MET A 244 -17.96 3.37 -3.79
CA MET A 244 -19.31 3.14 -4.32
C MET A 244 -19.90 4.39 -5.00
N ILE A 245 -20.58 4.23 -6.15
CA ILE A 245 -21.22 5.32 -6.91
C ILE A 245 -22.47 5.84 -6.21
N LYS A 246 -23.29 4.93 -5.67
CA LYS A 246 -24.46 5.26 -4.86
C LYS A 246 -24.15 4.95 -3.40
N GLU A 247 -23.83 5.96 -2.62
CA GLU A 247 -24.02 5.88 -1.17
C GLU A 247 -25.54 5.85 -0.95
N SER A 248 -26.07 4.79 -0.33
CA SER A 248 -27.46 4.84 0.15
C SER A 248 -27.60 6.13 0.96
N SER A 249 -28.54 6.98 0.58
CA SER A 249 -28.83 8.30 1.15
C SER A 249 -29.33 8.27 2.60
N GLN A 250 -28.89 7.29 3.39
CA GLN A 250 -28.61 7.50 4.79
C GLN A 250 -27.27 8.22 4.85
N SER A 251 -27.31 9.54 4.61
CA SER A 251 -26.34 10.42 5.22
C SER A 251 -26.20 9.95 6.66
N VAL A 252 -25.00 9.49 7.04
CA VAL A 252 -24.53 9.84 8.38
C VAL A 252 -24.78 11.33 8.40
N ALA A 253 -25.75 11.79 9.20
CA ALA A 253 -25.92 13.21 9.40
C ALA A 253 -24.50 13.76 9.56
N ASP A 254 -24.15 14.82 8.83
CA ASP A 254 -22.93 15.56 9.04
C ASP A 254 -22.99 16.11 10.49
N GLU A 255 -22.84 15.22 11.48
CA GLU A 255 -22.55 15.55 12.85
C GLU A 255 -21.18 16.20 12.77
N GLU A 256 -21.13 17.45 13.25
CA GLU A 256 -19.93 18.27 13.25
C GLU A 256 -18.74 17.41 13.66
N VAL A 257 -17.87 17.12 12.70
CA VAL A 257 -16.61 16.44 12.94
C VAL A 257 -15.82 17.37 13.84
N GLN A 258 -15.87 17.09 15.15
CA GLN A 258 -15.12 17.86 16.11
C GLN A 258 -13.63 17.70 15.79
N PRO A 259 -12.84 18.77 15.92
CA PRO A 259 -11.41 18.67 15.70
C PRO A 259 -10.82 17.62 16.67
N PRO A 260 -9.86 16.82 16.20
CA PRO A 260 -9.27 15.76 17.01
C PRO A 260 -8.62 16.36 18.27
N THR A 261 -8.94 15.81 19.43
CA THR A 261 -8.32 16.17 20.71
C THR A 261 -7.14 15.25 21.03
N LEU A 262 -6.20 15.67 21.87
CA LEU A 262 -5.09 14.80 22.30
C LEU A 262 -5.59 13.51 22.97
N GLU A 263 -6.69 13.59 23.73
CA GLU A 263 -7.36 12.43 24.31
C GLU A 263 -7.92 11.49 23.25
N SER A 264 -8.54 12.02 22.18
CA SER A 264 -9.05 11.21 21.07
C SER A 264 -7.93 10.44 20.37
N LEU A 265 -6.75 11.04 20.20
CA LEU A 265 -5.60 10.38 19.59
C LEU A 265 -5.06 9.25 20.47
N GLY A 266 -4.93 9.49 21.78
CA GLY A 266 -4.50 8.45 22.73
C GLY A 266 -5.47 7.27 22.81
N LEU A 267 -6.78 7.56 22.80
CA LEU A 267 -7.84 6.55 22.77
C LEU A 267 -7.82 5.76 21.45
N GLY A 268 -7.68 6.45 20.31
CA GLY A 268 -7.62 5.82 19.00
C GLY A 268 -6.40 4.93 18.82
N LEU A 269 -5.24 5.34 19.37
CA LEU A 269 -4.03 4.52 19.45
C LEU A 269 -4.30 3.22 20.22
N PHE A 270 -4.90 3.33 21.41
CA PHE A 270 -5.23 2.18 22.24
C PHE A 270 -6.19 1.23 21.49
N ILE A 271 -7.30 1.75 20.96
CA ILE A 271 -8.28 0.95 20.21
C ILE A 271 -7.62 0.23 19.04
N SER A 272 -6.82 0.92 18.23
CA SER A 272 -6.15 0.35 17.06
C SER A 272 -5.18 -0.77 17.45
N SER A 273 -4.43 -0.57 18.53
CA SER A 273 -3.50 -1.57 19.06
C SER A 273 -4.25 -2.79 19.61
N SER A 274 -5.34 -2.56 20.36
CA SER A 274 -6.20 -3.63 20.89
C SER A 274 -6.84 -4.47 19.79
N MET A 275 -7.26 -3.85 18.67
CA MET A 275 -7.84 -4.60 17.54
C MET A 275 -6.82 -5.53 16.87
N PHE A 276 -5.55 -5.11 16.77
CA PHE A 276 -4.49 -5.98 16.26
C PHE A 276 -4.18 -7.13 17.23
N VAL A 277 -4.14 -6.85 18.54
CA VAL A 277 -3.99 -7.89 19.57
C VAL A 277 -5.15 -8.88 19.52
N LEU A 278 -6.39 -8.39 19.35
CA LEU A 278 -7.57 -9.23 19.18
C LEU A 278 -7.46 -10.14 17.95
N GLY A 279 -7.06 -9.58 16.80
CA GLY A 279 -6.82 -10.38 15.59
C GLY A 279 -5.75 -11.47 15.78
N SER A 280 -4.69 -11.16 16.53
CA SER A 280 -3.63 -12.11 16.88
C SER A 280 -4.13 -13.20 17.84
N LEU A 281 -4.94 -12.83 18.83
CA LEU A 281 -5.55 -13.77 19.78
C LEU A 281 -6.51 -14.74 19.08
N LEU A 282 -7.34 -14.23 18.16
CA LEU A 282 -8.20 -15.06 17.33
C LEU A 282 -7.40 -16.00 16.43
N GLY A 283 -6.20 -15.60 16.00
CA GLY A 283 -5.30 -16.41 15.17
C GLY A 283 -4.81 -17.69 15.85
N ASN A 284 -4.86 -17.75 17.18
CA ASN A 284 -4.55 -18.97 17.93
C ASN A 284 -5.66 -20.04 17.81
N PHE A 285 -6.87 -19.65 17.40
CA PHE A 285 -8.04 -20.52 17.31
C PHE A 285 -8.53 -20.71 15.87
N ILE A 286 -8.30 -19.73 15.00
CA ILE A 286 -8.77 -19.72 13.62
C ILE A 286 -7.52 -19.67 12.71
N PRO A 287 -7.37 -20.62 11.75
CA PRO A 287 -6.20 -20.70 10.87
C PRO A 287 -6.25 -19.64 9.76
N MET A 288 -6.25 -18.36 10.15
CA MET A 288 -6.21 -17.21 9.27
C MET A 288 -5.17 -16.19 9.77
N HIS A 289 -4.60 -15.42 8.86
CA HIS A 289 -3.61 -14.40 9.19
C HIS A 289 -4.17 -13.38 10.20
N PRO A 290 -3.41 -12.94 11.24
CA PRO A 290 -3.89 -11.99 12.26
C PRO A 290 -4.54 -10.71 11.71
N PHE A 291 -3.98 -10.08 10.68
CA PHE A 291 -4.63 -8.95 10.00
C PHE A 291 -6.00 -9.27 9.38
N ALA A 292 -6.19 -10.45 8.78
CA ALA A 292 -7.50 -10.82 8.23
C ALA A 292 -8.55 -10.91 9.34
N LEU A 293 -8.17 -11.55 10.46
CA LEU A 293 -9.00 -11.67 11.65
C LEU A 293 -9.27 -10.32 12.32
N MET A 294 -8.27 -9.44 12.38
CA MET A 294 -8.43 -8.07 12.84
C MET A 294 -9.45 -7.31 11.98
N ILE A 295 -9.32 -7.34 10.65
CA ILE A 295 -10.26 -6.67 9.74
C ILE A 295 -11.68 -7.19 9.95
N LEU A 296 -11.84 -8.51 10.04
CA LEU A 296 -13.14 -9.13 10.29
C LEU A 296 -13.70 -8.72 11.66
N ALA A 297 -12.89 -8.71 12.71
CA ALA A 297 -13.29 -8.29 14.04
C ALA A 297 -13.74 -6.82 14.07
N VAL A 298 -12.94 -5.91 13.51
CA VAL A 298 -13.28 -4.48 13.40
C VAL A 298 -14.58 -4.30 12.60
N ALA A 299 -14.72 -5.03 11.48
CA ALA A 299 -15.93 -4.98 10.67
C ALA A 299 -17.17 -5.48 11.41
N ILE A 300 -17.06 -6.59 12.15
CA ILE A 300 -18.15 -7.14 12.97
C ILE A 300 -18.54 -6.15 14.07
N ILE A 301 -17.57 -5.58 14.79
CA ILE A 301 -17.81 -4.58 15.86
C ILE A 301 -18.51 -3.35 15.29
N LYS A 302 -18.08 -2.89 14.11
CA LYS A 302 -18.70 -1.75 13.42
C LYS A 302 -20.14 -2.06 12.99
N VAL A 303 -20.37 -3.26 12.43
CA VAL A 303 -21.67 -3.69 11.91
C VAL A 303 -22.68 -3.97 13.02
N SER A 304 -22.21 -4.49 14.15
CA SER A 304 -23.05 -4.77 15.32
C SER A 304 -23.47 -3.51 16.07
N GLY A 305 -22.77 -2.39 15.86
CA GLY A 305 -23.04 -1.13 16.55
C GLY A 305 -22.72 -1.17 18.05
N VAL A 306 -21.90 -2.14 18.48
CA VAL A 306 -21.54 -2.34 19.90
C VAL A 306 -20.63 -1.22 20.41
N LEU A 307 -19.77 -0.67 19.56
CA LEU A 307 -18.83 0.38 19.94
C LEU A 307 -19.48 1.77 19.79
N PRO A 308 -19.59 2.58 20.87
CA PRO A 308 -20.17 3.92 20.77
C PRO A 308 -19.40 4.83 19.79
N ARG A 309 -20.13 5.72 19.10
CA ARG A 309 -19.60 6.57 18.02
C ARG A 309 -18.37 7.41 18.42
N ARG A 310 -18.30 7.85 19.68
CA ARG A 310 -17.14 8.57 20.23
C ARG A 310 -15.82 7.79 20.06
N TYR A 311 -15.84 6.48 20.30
CA TYR A 311 -14.65 5.63 20.20
C TYR A 311 -14.31 5.31 18.75
N GLU A 312 -15.32 5.17 17.91
CA GLU A 312 -15.12 5.04 16.46
C GLU A 312 -14.44 6.28 15.87
N GLN A 313 -14.89 7.47 16.29
CA GLN A 313 -14.30 8.74 15.87
C GLN A 313 -12.86 8.89 16.36
N ALA A 314 -12.58 8.54 17.63
CA ALA A 314 -11.23 8.54 18.17
C ALA A 314 -10.26 7.65 17.35
N ALA A 315 -10.70 6.47 16.92
CA ALA A 315 -9.92 5.62 16.02
C ALA A 315 -9.71 6.28 14.65
N ALA A 316 -10.73 6.94 14.09
CA ALA A 316 -10.62 7.66 12.82
C ALA A 316 -9.67 8.87 12.90
N ASP A 317 -9.68 9.61 14.01
CA ASP A 317 -8.78 10.73 14.28
C ASP A 317 -7.32 10.25 14.38
N TRP A 318 -7.10 9.16 15.11
CA TRP A 318 -5.79 8.51 15.19
C TRP A 318 -5.27 8.06 13.81
N TYR A 319 -6.13 7.46 13.00
CA TYR A 319 -5.81 7.12 11.61
C TYR A 319 -5.34 8.35 10.80
N GLN A 320 -6.05 9.47 10.92
CA GLN A 320 -5.69 10.70 10.21
C GLN A 320 -4.33 11.22 10.66
N PHE A 321 -4.04 11.18 11.97
CA PHE A 321 -2.73 11.53 12.50
C PHE A 321 -1.62 10.64 11.92
N VAL A 322 -1.80 9.32 11.94
CA VAL A 322 -0.79 8.36 11.45
C VAL A 322 -0.52 8.54 9.96
N VAL A 323 -1.55 8.63 9.12
CA VAL A 323 -1.37 8.82 7.67
C VAL A 323 -0.74 10.18 7.36
N SER A 324 -1.13 11.25 8.05
CA SER A 324 -0.64 12.59 7.72
C SER A 324 0.82 12.79 8.13
N ASN A 325 1.27 12.17 9.23
CA ASN A 325 2.58 12.46 9.81
C ASN A 325 3.61 11.35 9.60
N LEU A 326 3.17 10.09 9.52
CA LEU A 326 4.08 8.93 9.54
C LEU A 326 4.23 8.25 8.18
N THR A 327 3.41 8.59 7.18
CA THR A 327 3.49 7.98 5.84
C THR A 327 4.86 8.17 5.19
N PRO A 328 5.46 9.38 5.13
CA PRO A 328 6.78 9.56 4.51
C PRO A 328 7.86 8.69 5.17
N SER A 329 7.86 8.63 6.50
CA SER A 329 8.78 7.80 7.28
C SER A 329 8.57 6.31 6.97
N LEU A 330 7.32 5.87 6.94
CA LEU A 330 6.99 4.48 6.62
C LEU A 330 7.45 4.10 5.21
N LEU A 331 7.27 4.97 4.22
CA LEU A 331 7.66 4.69 2.84
C LEU A 331 9.17 4.48 2.69
N VAL A 332 10.00 5.24 3.41
CA VAL A 332 11.45 4.97 3.50
C VAL A 332 11.70 3.63 4.18
N GLY A 333 11.00 3.34 5.28
CA GLY A 333 11.10 2.04 5.95
C GLY A 333 10.75 0.87 5.02
N ILE A 334 9.72 1.03 4.17
CA ILE A 334 9.34 0.04 3.16
C ILE A 334 10.45 -0.13 2.12
N GLY A 335 11.02 0.98 1.64
CA GLY A 335 12.18 0.97 0.75
C GLY A 335 13.34 0.17 1.31
N VAL A 336 13.84 0.58 2.48
CA VAL A 336 15.04 -0.01 3.09
C VAL A 336 14.83 -1.47 3.52
N ALA A 337 13.67 -1.79 4.11
CA ALA A 337 13.48 -3.11 4.74
C ALA A 337 12.91 -4.18 3.78
N TYR A 338 12.25 -3.77 2.68
CA TYR A 338 11.51 -4.69 1.82
C TYR A 338 11.74 -4.50 0.31
N THR A 339 12.52 -3.51 -0.13
CA THR A 339 12.81 -3.30 -1.56
C THR A 339 14.26 -3.64 -1.87
N SER A 340 14.48 -4.67 -2.70
CA SER A 340 15.80 -5.08 -3.16
C SER A 340 16.04 -4.60 -4.59
N ILE A 341 16.93 -3.62 -4.76
CA ILE A 341 17.33 -3.12 -6.09
C ILE A 341 18.11 -4.20 -6.88
N PRO A 342 19.03 -4.97 -6.27
CA PRO A 342 19.73 -6.04 -6.99
C PRO A 342 18.78 -7.11 -7.53
N GLU A 343 17.76 -7.51 -6.76
CA GLU A 343 16.77 -8.50 -7.22
C GLU A 343 15.93 -7.95 -8.38
N LEU A 344 15.55 -6.67 -8.32
CA LEU A 344 14.84 -5.98 -9.41
C LEU A 344 15.65 -5.97 -10.71
N ILE A 345 16.93 -5.62 -10.63
CA ILE A 345 17.83 -5.55 -11.79
C ILE A 345 18.15 -6.96 -12.30
N GLY A 346 18.47 -7.89 -11.40
CA GLY A 346 18.88 -9.25 -11.73
C GLY A 346 17.79 -10.08 -12.42
N ALA A 347 16.53 -9.81 -12.11
CA ALA A 347 15.39 -10.48 -12.75
C ALA A 347 14.89 -9.77 -14.02
N PHE A 348 15.47 -8.63 -14.38
CA PHE A 348 14.97 -7.83 -15.49
C PHE A 348 15.28 -8.50 -16.84
N SER A 349 14.24 -9.00 -17.50
CA SER A 349 14.26 -9.29 -18.94
C SER A 349 13.03 -8.70 -19.59
N VAL A 350 13.13 -8.34 -20.87
CA VAL A 350 12.01 -7.69 -21.60
C VAL A 350 10.76 -8.57 -21.59
N ASN A 351 10.92 -9.87 -21.88
CA ASN A 351 9.79 -10.81 -21.89
C ASN A 351 9.16 -10.93 -20.50
N TYR A 352 9.98 -11.02 -19.45
CA TYR A 352 9.49 -11.10 -18.08
C TYR A 352 8.76 -9.83 -17.67
N PHE A 353 9.33 -8.67 -17.96
CA PHE A 353 8.71 -7.37 -17.70
C PHE A 353 7.34 -7.23 -18.39
N ILE A 354 7.23 -7.64 -19.67
CA ILE A 354 5.96 -7.62 -20.41
C ILE A 354 4.92 -8.51 -19.72
N MET A 355 5.28 -9.71 -19.27
CA MET A 355 4.38 -10.62 -18.56
C MET A 355 3.91 -10.05 -17.21
N VAL A 356 4.83 -9.48 -16.43
CA VAL A 356 4.50 -8.84 -15.14
C VAL A 356 3.58 -7.64 -15.37
N LEU A 357 3.90 -6.76 -16.32
CA LEU A 357 3.07 -5.60 -16.68
C LEU A 357 1.68 -6.04 -17.14
N THR A 358 1.60 -7.08 -17.97
CA THR A 358 0.32 -7.65 -18.43
C THR A 358 -0.52 -8.14 -17.27
N THR A 359 0.09 -8.80 -16.28
CA THR A 359 -0.61 -9.25 -15.07
C THR A 359 -1.18 -8.07 -14.29
N VAL A 360 -0.36 -7.04 -14.02
CA VAL A 360 -0.77 -5.86 -13.23
C VAL A 360 -1.88 -5.09 -13.94
N VAL A 361 -1.73 -4.81 -15.23
CA VAL A 361 -2.73 -4.09 -16.03
C VAL A 361 -3.99 -4.92 -16.22
N GLY A 362 -3.86 -6.23 -16.49
CA GLY A 362 -4.99 -7.15 -16.57
C GLY A 362 -5.79 -7.21 -15.28
N GLY A 363 -5.11 -7.25 -14.13
CA GLY A 363 -5.73 -7.19 -12.81
C GLY A 363 -6.51 -5.88 -12.58
N ALA A 364 -5.88 -4.75 -12.87
CA ALA A 364 -6.51 -3.44 -12.76
C ALA A 364 -7.75 -3.31 -13.67
N LEU A 365 -7.64 -3.75 -14.93
CA LEU A 365 -8.75 -3.69 -15.89
C LEU A 365 -9.90 -4.63 -15.50
N GLY A 366 -9.60 -5.85 -15.06
CA GLY A 366 -10.62 -6.82 -14.67
C GLY A 366 -11.42 -6.32 -13.47
N ALA A 367 -10.72 -5.77 -12.47
CA ALA A 367 -11.35 -5.15 -11.31
C ALA A 367 -12.14 -3.89 -11.70
N ALA A 368 -11.64 -3.06 -12.63
CA ALA A 368 -12.37 -1.90 -13.14
C ALA A 368 -13.70 -2.27 -13.81
N ILE A 369 -13.67 -3.29 -14.68
CA ILE A 369 -14.84 -3.75 -15.44
C ILE A 369 -15.89 -4.33 -14.49
N VAL A 370 -15.52 -5.29 -13.65
CA VAL A 370 -16.45 -5.93 -12.73
C VAL A 370 -16.91 -4.95 -11.65
N GLY A 371 -16.02 -4.09 -11.16
CA GLY A 371 -16.35 -3.00 -10.23
C GLY A 371 -17.43 -2.09 -10.79
N ARG A 372 -17.31 -1.67 -12.06
CA ARG A 372 -18.31 -0.84 -12.72
C ARG A 372 -19.68 -1.54 -12.82
N MET A 373 -19.69 -2.84 -13.14
CA MET A 373 -20.93 -3.63 -13.24
C MET A 373 -21.69 -3.72 -11.91
N ILE A 374 -20.97 -3.69 -10.79
CA ILE A 374 -21.53 -3.86 -9.44
C ILE A 374 -21.77 -2.49 -8.73
N GLY A 375 -21.47 -1.39 -9.42
CA GLY A 375 -21.77 -0.03 -8.97
C GLY A 375 -20.64 0.66 -8.19
N PHE A 376 -19.39 0.22 -8.38
CA PHE A 376 -18.20 0.91 -7.89
C PHE A 376 -17.62 1.85 -8.94
N TYR A 377 -16.89 2.86 -8.48
CA TYR A 377 -16.10 3.70 -9.37
C TYR A 377 -14.97 2.86 -10.00
N PRO A 378 -14.84 2.84 -11.34
CA PRO A 378 -13.88 1.98 -12.02
C PRO A 378 -12.44 2.17 -11.55
N ILE A 379 -12.02 3.41 -11.29
CA ILE A 379 -10.64 3.70 -10.86
C ILE A 379 -10.39 3.19 -9.45
N GLU A 380 -11.29 3.44 -8.51
CA GLU A 380 -11.16 2.94 -7.14
C GLU A 380 -11.19 1.40 -7.12
N ALA A 381 -12.06 0.77 -7.91
CA ALA A 381 -12.10 -0.68 -8.06
C ALA A 381 -10.81 -1.24 -8.67
N ALA A 382 -10.25 -0.60 -9.70
CA ALA A 382 -8.98 -0.98 -10.32
C ALA A 382 -7.83 -0.93 -9.31
N ILE A 383 -7.78 0.12 -8.49
CA ILE A 383 -6.73 0.33 -7.49
C ILE A 383 -6.87 -0.70 -6.37
N THR A 384 -8.05 -0.79 -5.74
CA THR A 384 -8.21 -1.60 -4.54
C THR A 384 -8.34 -3.09 -4.88
N GLY A 385 -9.07 -3.46 -5.93
CA GLY A 385 -9.34 -4.88 -6.27
C GLY A 385 -8.35 -5.48 -7.27
N GLY A 386 -7.63 -4.64 -8.01
CA GLY A 386 -6.63 -5.06 -9.00
C GLY A 386 -5.20 -4.80 -8.53
N LEU A 387 -4.80 -3.53 -8.42
CA LEU A 387 -3.43 -3.16 -8.06
C LEU A 387 -3.03 -3.60 -6.65
N CYS A 388 -3.95 -3.51 -5.69
CA CYS A 388 -3.74 -4.01 -4.34
C CYS A 388 -3.79 -5.54 -4.20
N MET A 389 -4.21 -6.26 -5.25
CA MET A 389 -3.93 -7.70 -5.36
C MET A 389 -2.56 -7.96 -5.95
N ALA A 390 -2.12 -7.13 -6.90
CA ALA A 390 -0.91 -7.29 -7.69
C ALA A 390 0.38 -6.69 -7.05
N ASN A 391 0.34 -6.37 -5.75
CA ASN A 391 1.42 -5.69 -5.05
C ASN A 391 2.05 -6.58 -3.96
N MET A 392 2.94 -6.02 -3.15
CA MET A 392 3.61 -6.75 -2.06
C MET A 392 2.76 -6.89 -0.78
N GLY A 393 1.45 -7.06 -0.91
CA GLY A 393 0.55 -7.16 0.23
C GLY A 393 0.48 -5.86 1.03
N GLY A 394 0.50 -5.93 2.36
CA GLY A 394 0.24 -4.75 3.19
C GLY A 394 1.22 -3.57 3.05
N THR A 395 2.50 -3.83 2.75
CA THR A 395 3.46 -2.76 2.40
C THR A 395 3.14 -2.15 1.05
N GLY A 396 2.83 -3.01 0.07
CA GLY A 396 2.40 -2.60 -1.26
C GLY A 396 1.12 -1.79 -1.22
N ASP A 397 0.16 -2.13 -0.35
CA ASP A 397 -1.11 -1.41 -0.22
C ASP A 397 -0.88 0.03 0.18
N VAL A 398 -0.04 0.24 1.20
CA VAL A 398 0.33 1.60 1.62
C VAL A 398 1.01 2.34 0.48
N ALA A 399 1.94 1.71 -0.24
CA ALA A 399 2.67 2.35 -1.34
C ALA A 399 1.74 2.74 -2.50
N VAL A 400 0.92 1.79 -2.99
CA VAL A 400 -0.02 2.00 -4.10
C VAL A 400 -1.06 3.06 -3.73
N LEU A 401 -1.65 2.98 -2.53
CA LEU A 401 -2.65 3.95 -2.10
C LEU A 401 -2.05 5.32 -1.82
N SER A 402 -0.82 5.42 -1.33
CA SER A 402 -0.12 6.69 -1.15
C SER A 402 0.15 7.36 -2.50
N ALA A 403 0.71 6.61 -3.46
CA ALA A 403 0.99 7.11 -4.80
C ALA A 403 -0.29 7.47 -5.58
N ALA A 404 -1.40 6.79 -5.28
CA ALA A 404 -2.70 7.10 -5.84
C ALA A 404 -3.52 8.11 -5.01
N GLN A 405 -3.00 8.62 -3.89
CA GLN A 405 -3.69 9.56 -2.98
C GLN A 405 -5.06 9.05 -2.50
N ARG A 406 -5.15 7.76 -2.15
CA ARG A 406 -6.39 7.04 -1.81
C ARG A 406 -6.31 6.24 -0.50
N MET A 407 -5.54 6.73 0.47
CA MET A 407 -5.33 6.06 1.77
C MET A 407 -6.62 5.71 2.54
N LYS A 408 -7.76 6.37 2.23
CA LYS A 408 -9.09 6.04 2.79
C LYS A 408 -9.59 4.65 2.38
N LEU A 409 -9.04 4.09 1.30
CA LEU A 409 -9.41 2.78 0.77
C LEU A 409 -8.58 1.63 1.36
N MET A 410 -7.72 1.90 2.35
CA MET A 410 -6.89 0.88 3.01
C MET A 410 -7.67 -0.36 3.48
N PRO A 411 -8.90 -0.27 4.02
CA PRO A 411 -9.67 -1.46 4.39
C PRO A 411 -9.91 -2.39 3.22
N PHE A 412 -10.26 -1.86 2.05
CA PHE A 412 -10.52 -2.65 0.85
C PHE A 412 -9.24 -3.23 0.27
N ALA A 413 -8.14 -2.46 0.29
CA ALA A 413 -6.82 -2.96 -0.10
C ALA A 413 -6.40 -4.16 0.79
N GLN A 414 -6.57 -4.04 2.11
CA GLN A 414 -6.26 -5.12 3.04
C GLN A 414 -7.17 -6.35 2.90
N ILE A 415 -8.45 -6.16 2.58
CA ILE A 415 -9.33 -7.29 2.20
C ILE A 415 -8.76 -8.00 0.98
N SER A 416 -8.27 -7.25 -0.01
CA SER A 416 -7.65 -7.82 -1.21
C SER A 416 -6.40 -8.61 -0.85
N SER A 417 -5.42 -7.96 -0.23
CA SER A 417 -4.14 -8.58 0.15
C SER A 417 -4.27 -9.80 1.07
N ARG A 418 -5.28 -9.85 1.95
CA ARG A 418 -5.40 -10.92 2.96
C ARG A 418 -6.45 -11.96 2.59
N LEU A 419 -7.69 -11.53 2.36
CA LEU A 419 -8.77 -12.46 2.00
C LEU A 419 -8.63 -12.90 0.54
N GLY A 420 -8.37 -11.95 -0.36
CA GLY A 420 -8.07 -12.27 -1.76
C GLY A 420 -6.85 -13.19 -1.89
N GLY A 421 -5.77 -12.92 -1.14
CA GLY A 421 -4.59 -13.81 -1.07
C GLY A 421 -4.94 -15.24 -0.64
N ALA A 422 -5.76 -15.42 0.40
CA ALA A 422 -6.22 -16.76 0.81
C ALA A 422 -7.05 -17.45 -0.29
N VAL A 423 -7.93 -16.71 -0.98
CA VAL A 423 -8.66 -17.22 -2.14
C VAL A 423 -7.70 -17.65 -3.26
N MET A 424 -6.59 -16.93 -3.46
CA MET A 424 -5.58 -17.29 -4.46
C MET A 424 -4.85 -18.58 -4.15
N LEU A 425 -4.57 -18.89 -2.87
CA LEU A 425 -3.97 -20.17 -2.49
C LEU A 425 -4.90 -21.35 -2.81
N ILE A 426 -6.21 -21.19 -2.54
CA ILE A 426 -7.22 -22.19 -2.91
C ILE A 426 -7.29 -22.34 -4.44
N LEU A 427 -7.29 -21.21 -5.15
CA LEU A 427 -7.30 -21.20 -6.61
C LEU A 427 -6.05 -21.86 -7.20
N ALA A 428 -4.87 -21.66 -6.60
CA ALA A 428 -3.64 -22.29 -7.03
C ALA A 428 -3.74 -23.83 -6.99
N THR A 429 -4.25 -24.39 -5.89
CA THR A 429 -4.49 -25.83 -5.77
C THR A 429 -5.44 -26.36 -6.85
N LEU A 430 -6.53 -25.63 -7.13
CA LEU A 430 -7.49 -25.99 -8.18
C LEU A 430 -6.87 -25.93 -9.58
N LEU A 431 -6.09 -24.88 -9.86
CA LEU A 431 -5.43 -24.70 -11.15
C LEU A 431 -4.35 -25.75 -11.39
N ILE A 432 -3.65 -26.20 -10.35
CA ILE A 432 -2.70 -27.32 -10.47
C ILE A 432 -3.44 -28.57 -10.92
N SER A 433 -4.59 -28.91 -10.33
CA SER A 433 -5.38 -30.07 -10.75
C SER A 433 -5.91 -29.98 -12.18
N LEU A 434 -6.14 -28.76 -12.69
CA LEU A 434 -6.67 -28.53 -14.04
C LEU A 434 -5.57 -28.39 -15.11
N LEU A 435 -4.36 -27.97 -14.72
CA LEU A 435 -3.20 -27.78 -15.61
C LEU A 435 -2.16 -28.91 -15.49
N ALA A 436 -2.34 -29.85 -14.55
CA ALA A 436 -1.65 -31.14 -14.52
C ALA A 436 -2.18 -32.03 -15.64
#